data_AF-A0A2G8JEZ3-F1
#
_entry.id   AF-A0A2G8JEZ3-F1
#
_cell.length_a   1.000
_cell.length_b   1.000
_cell.length_c   1.000
_cell.angle_alpha   90.00
_cell.angle_beta   90.00
_cell.angle_gamma   90.00
#
_symmetry.space_group_name_H-M   'P 1'
#
loop_
_entity.id
_entity.type
_entity.pdbx_description
1 polymer ?
#
loop_
_entity_poly.entity_id
_entity_poly.type
_entity_poly.pdbx_seq_one_letter_code
_entity_poly.pdbx_strand_id
1 'polypeptide(L)'
;HEKLPKASVVYCPPIPANASTNCDPAKKPCLYHIPNDPCEFYNLADMYPDILSELMDRLRFYNSTMIPSERKPRDPNSNPMLHGGNWIPWT
;
A
#
# COMPACT_ATOMS: atom_id res chain seq x y z
N HIS A 1 30.51 -4.49 15.27
CA HIS A 1 29.18 -5.12 15.46
C HIS A 1 28.10 -4.07 15.25
N GLU A 2 27.55 -4.03 14.04
CA GLU A 2 26.42 -3.17 13.73
C GLU A 2 25.18 -3.77 14.41
N LYS A 3 24.57 -3.03 15.33
CA LYS A 3 23.35 -3.50 16.01
C LYS A 3 22.27 -3.66 14.94
N LEU A 4 21.69 -4.86 14.84
CA LEU A 4 20.46 -5.04 14.05
C LEU A 4 19.45 -3.94 14.45
N PRO A 5 18.79 -3.29 13.49
CA PRO A 5 17.73 -2.34 13.82
C PRO A 5 16.68 -3.09 14.65
N LYS A 6 16.33 -2.52 15.82
CA LYS A 6 15.18 -3.01 16.60
C LYS A 6 13.97 -2.99 15.67
N ALA A 7 13.23 -4.09 15.60
CA ALA A 7 11.94 -4.10 14.93
C ALA A 7 11.08 -2.95 15.48
N SER A 8 10.59 -2.09 14.60
CA SER A 8 9.69 -0.99 14.95
C SER A 8 8.30 -1.56 15.21
N VAL A 9 8.03 -1.92 16.46
CA VAL A 9 6.69 -2.31 16.90
C VAL A 9 5.84 -1.05 17.00
N VAL A 10 4.77 -0.97 16.21
CA VAL A 10 3.79 0.12 16.26
C VAL A 10 2.65 -0.29 17.19
N TYR A 11 2.32 0.58 18.15
CA TYR A 11 1.18 0.39 19.05
C TYR A 11 0.09 1.41 18.68
N CYS A 12 -1.02 0.90 18.16
CA CYS A 12 -2.17 1.72 17.77
C CYS A 12 -3.17 1.87 18.92
N PRO A 13 -3.78 3.05 19.10
CA PRO A 13 -4.91 3.23 19.99
C PRO A 13 -6.15 2.49 19.45
N PRO A 14 -7.25 2.40 20.22
CA PRO A 14 -8.52 1.90 19.73
C PRO A 14 -8.94 2.61 18.44
N ILE A 15 -9.37 1.82 17.45
CA ILE A 15 -9.72 2.32 16.12
C ILE A 15 -10.89 3.32 16.23
N PRO A 16 -10.72 4.57 15.77
CA PRO A 16 -11.81 5.54 15.71
C PRO A 16 -12.94 5.07 14.78
N ALA A 17 -14.19 5.40 15.12
CA ALA A 17 -15.36 4.97 14.35
C ALA A 17 -15.34 5.43 12.88
N ASN A 18 -14.68 6.54 12.59
CA ASN A 18 -14.56 7.11 11.23
C ASN A 18 -13.30 6.67 10.47
N ALA A 19 -12.38 5.91 11.09
CA ALA A 19 -11.12 5.53 10.45
C ALA A 19 -11.34 4.74 9.14
N SER A 20 -12.39 3.91 9.09
CA SER A 20 -12.73 3.13 7.88
C SER A 20 -13.57 3.89 6.85
N THR A 21 -14.10 5.07 7.18
CA THR A 21 -15.05 5.80 6.31
C THR A 21 -14.56 7.17 5.88
N ASN A 22 -13.50 7.70 6.52
CA ASN A 22 -12.92 9.01 6.19
C ASN A 22 -11.99 8.98 4.97
N CYS A 23 -11.69 7.80 4.45
CA CYS A 23 -10.86 7.59 3.28
C CYS A 23 -11.49 6.53 2.38
N ASP A 24 -11.83 6.94 1.16
CA ASP A 24 -12.22 6.05 0.07
C ASP A 24 -11.31 6.33 -1.12
N PRO A 25 -10.20 5.57 -1.28
CA PRO A 25 -9.18 5.84 -2.28
C PRO A 25 -9.70 5.67 -3.72
N ALA A 26 -10.84 4.99 -3.92
CA ALA A 26 -11.47 4.90 -5.22
C ALA A 26 -12.19 6.21 -5.62
N LYS A 27 -12.54 7.05 -4.63
CA LYS A 27 -13.21 8.34 -4.85
C LYS A 27 -12.23 9.52 -4.84
N LYS A 28 -11.33 9.56 -3.86
CA LYS A 28 -10.34 10.64 -3.69
C LYS A 28 -9.09 10.15 -2.96
N PRO A 29 -7.91 10.75 -3.21
CA PRO A 29 -6.70 10.39 -2.49
C PRO A 29 -6.78 10.77 -1.01
N CYS A 30 -6.02 10.06 -0.19
CA CYS A 30 -5.93 10.26 1.26
C CYS A 30 -4.51 10.64 1.65
N LEU A 31 -4.36 11.42 2.71
CA LEU A 31 -3.09 11.94 3.19
C LEU A 31 -2.94 11.62 4.68
N TYR A 32 -1.84 10.99 5.07
CA TYR A 32 -1.55 10.64 6.46
C TYR A 32 -0.15 11.11 6.84
N HIS A 33 0.00 11.57 8.08
CA HIS A 33 1.29 11.97 8.62
C HIS A 33 1.88 10.86 9.48
N ILE A 34 2.53 9.88 8.84
CA ILE A 34 3.04 8.64 9.46
C ILE A 34 3.80 8.85 10.79
N PRO A 35 4.67 9.87 10.96
CA PRO A 35 5.36 10.08 12.23
C PRO A 35 4.43 10.39 13.41
N ASN A 36 3.27 11.01 13.16
CA ASN A 36 2.29 11.36 14.19
C ASN A 36 1.07 10.43 14.21
N ASP A 37 0.73 9.82 13.07
CA ASP A 37 -0.38 8.89 12.87
C ASP A 37 0.12 7.64 12.12
N PRO A 38 0.86 6.75 12.80
CA PRO A 38 1.39 5.53 12.18
C PRO A 38 0.30 4.48 11.88
N CYS A 39 -0.93 4.73 12.33
CA CYS A 39 -2.08 3.83 12.18
C CYS A 39 -3.06 4.30 11.10
N GLU A 40 -2.77 5.44 10.46
CA GLU A 40 -3.53 5.99 9.34
C GLU A 40 -5.02 6.22 9.67
N PHE A 41 -5.30 6.65 10.90
CA PHE A 41 -6.68 6.88 11.37
C PHE A 41 -7.25 8.22 10.93
N TYR A 42 -6.42 9.22 10.66
CA TYR A 42 -6.85 10.60 10.42
C TYR A 42 -6.43 11.07 9.03
N ASN A 43 -7.38 11.03 8.09
CA ASN A 43 -7.15 11.57 6.75
C ASN A 43 -7.03 13.10 6.77
N LEU A 44 -5.89 13.61 6.31
CA LEU A 44 -5.51 15.02 6.29
C LEU A 44 -5.67 15.66 4.89
N ALA A 45 -6.15 14.92 3.89
CA ALA A 45 -6.14 15.35 2.48
C ALA A 45 -6.87 16.67 2.24
N ASP A 46 -8.04 16.85 2.88
CA ASP A 46 -8.84 18.08 2.75
C ASP A 46 -8.23 19.26 3.53
N MET A 47 -7.38 18.99 4.52
CA MET A 47 -6.76 20.00 5.40
C MET A 47 -5.47 20.57 4.81
N TYR A 48 -4.72 19.76 4.05
CA TYR A 48 -3.43 20.14 3.46
C TYR A 48 -3.39 19.86 1.95
N PRO A 49 -4.16 20.58 1.13
CA PRO A 49 -4.24 20.36 -0.31
C PRO A 49 -2.90 20.60 -1.03
N ASP A 50 -2.05 21.50 -0.53
CA ASP A 50 -0.75 21.79 -1.13
C ASP A 50 0.21 20.60 -1.00
N ILE A 51 0.29 20.00 0.19
CA ILE A 51 1.10 18.79 0.45
C ILE A 51 0.57 17.61 -0.38
N LEU A 52 -0.76 17.47 -0.47
CA LEU A 52 -1.38 16.47 -1.31
C LEU A 52 -0.98 16.66 -2.78
N SER A 53 -0.98 17.90 -3.29
CA SER A 53 -0.57 18.20 -4.66
C SER A 53 0.88 17.83 -4.92
N GLU A 54 1.80 18.19 -4.00
CA GLU A 54 3.22 17.86 -4.11
C GLU A 54 3.45 16.34 -4.20
N LEU A 55 2.78 15.57 -3.34
CA LEU A 55 2.89 14.10 -3.37
C LEU A 55 2.29 13.51 -4.65
N MET A 56 1.20 14.09 -5.15
CA MET A 56 0.60 13.69 -6.43
C MET A 56 1.51 14.02 -7.62
N ASP A 57 2.23 15.14 -7.60
CA ASP A 57 3.27 15.47 -8.59
C ASP A 57 4.40 14.45 -8.56
N ARG A 58 4.82 14.05 -7.35
CA ARG A 58 5.84 13.01 -7.19
C ARG A 58 5.37 11.66 -7.73
N LEU A 59 4.11 11.29 -7.53
CA LEU A 59 3.52 10.09 -8.13
C LEU A 59 3.52 10.18 -9.66
N ARG A 60 3.13 11.33 -10.23
CA ARG A 60 3.18 11.57 -11.69
C ARG A 60 4.60 11.42 -12.24
N PHE A 61 5.59 11.96 -11.54
CA PHE A 61 6.99 11.82 -11.91
C PHE A 61 7.41 10.35 -11.99
N TYR A 62 7.13 9.54 -10.97
CA TYR A 62 7.44 8.11 -11.01
C TYR A 62 6.70 7.39 -12.14
N ASN A 63 5.41 7.70 -12.32
CA ASN A 63 4.58 7.12 -13.37
C ASN A 63 5.14 7.40 -14.78
N SER A 64 5.78 8.55 -15.00
CA SER A 64 6.37 8.90 -16.29
C SER A 64 7.50 7.95 -16.74
N THR A 65 8.10 7.23 -15.80
CA THR A 65 9.18 6.27 -16.04
C THR A 65 8.78 4.81 -15.78
N MET A 66 7.51 4.55 -15.45
CA MET A 66 7.04 3.20 -15.15
C MET A 66 7.02 2.33 -16.40
N ILE A 67 7.59 1.13 -16.29
CA ILE A 67 7.40 0.09 -17.30
C ILE A 67 5.96 -0.44 -17.23
N PRO A 68 5.37 -0.84 -18.37
CA PRO A 68 4.06 -1.47 -18.38
C PRO A 68 4.01 -2.69 -17.47
N SER A 69 2.87 -2.90 -16.80
CA SER A 69 2.67 -4.09 -15.99
C SER A 69 2.77 -5.35 -16.86
N GLU A 70 3.67 -6.26 -16.50
CA GLU A 70 3.79 -7.56 -17.20
C GLU A 70 2.76 -8.59 -16.74
N ARG A 71 1.70 -8.17 -16.02
CA ARG A 71 0.70 -9.06 -15.46
C ARG A 71 0.11 -9.97 -16.54
N LYS A 72 0.48 -11.25 -16.51
CA LYS A 72 -0.09 -12.28 -17.35
C LYS A 72 -1.36 -12.86 -16.69
N PRO A 73 -2.32 -13.36 -17.48
CA PRO A 73 -3.36 -14.23 -16.96
C PRO A 73 -2.75 -15.40 -16.18
N ARG A 74 -3.48 -15.90 -15.17
CA ARG A 74 -3.06 -17.11 -14.46
C ARG A 74 -2.92 -18.25 -15.46
N ASP A 75 -1.75 -18.88 -15.47
CA ASP A 75 -1.53 -20.09 -16.24
C ASP A 75 -2.33 -21.25 -15.62
N PRO A 76 -3.26 -21.89 -16.35
CA PRO A 76 -4.03 -23.02 -15.83
C PRO A 76 -3.15 -24.18 -15.32
N ASN A 77 -1.98 -24.39 -15.95
CA ASN A 77 -1.04 -25.42 -15.54
C ASN A 77 -0.36 -25.09 -14.21
N SER A 78 -0.47 -23.86 -13.72
CA SER A 78 0.02 -23.49 -12.39
C SER A 78 -0.83 -24.05 -11.24
N ASN A 79 -1.92 -24.77 -11.52
CA ASN A 79 -2.83 -25.27 -10.48
C ASN A 79 -2.18 -26.45 -9.72
N PRO A 80 -1.95 -26.34 -8.39
CA PRO A 80 -1.36 -27.43 -7.59
C PRO A 80 -2.15 -28.73 -7.64
N MET A 81 -3.46 -28.68 -7.92
CA MET A 81 -4.26 -29.88 -8.09
C MET A 81 -3.80 -30.76 -9.26
N LEU A 82 -3.12 -30.17 -10.26
CA LEU A 82 -2.51 -30.89 -11.37
C LEU A 82 -1.14 -31.51 -10.99
N HIS A 83 -0.62 -31.16 -9.81
CA HIS A 83 0.74 -31.50 -9.34
C HIS A 83 0.73 -32.19 -7.96
N GLY A 84 -0.30 -33.00 -7.70
CA GLY A 84 -0.42 -33.74 -6.43
C GLY A 84 -0.58 -32.84 -5.20
N GLY A 85 -1.12 -31.63 -5.37
CA GLY A 85 -1.34 -30.65 -4.30
C GLY A 85 -0.14 -29.74 -4.01
N ASN A 86 0.97 -29.87 -4.76
CA ASN A 86 2.19 -29.12 -4.51
C ASN A 86 2.36 -27.95 -5.48
N TRP A 87 2.99 -26.87 -5.02
CA TRP A 87 3.48 -25.80 -5.88
C TRP A 87 4.86 -26.20 -6.43
N ILE A 88 4.89 -26.71 -7.65
CA ILE A 88 6.13 -27.05 -8.37
C ILE A 88 6.24 -26.20 -9.65
N PRO A 89 7.44 -26.00 -10.22
CA PRO A 89 7.54 -25.53 -11.59
C PRO A 89 6.70 -26.41 -12.51
N TRP A 90 5.74 -25.80 -13.20
CA TRP A 90 4.87 -26.49 -14.15
C TRP A 90 5.43 -26.34 -15.57
N THR A 91 5.34 -27.41 -16.36
CA THR A 91 5.72 -27.45 -17.78
C THR A 91 4.49 -27.49 -18.67
#